data_AF-A0A5S3T088-F1
#
_entry.id   AF-A0A5S3T088-F1
#
_cell.length_a   1.000
_cell.length_b   1.000
_cell.length_c   1.000
_cell.angle_alpha   90.00
_cell.angle_beta   90.00
_cell.angle_gamma   90.00
#
_symmetry.space_group_name_H-M   'P 1'
#
loop_
_entity.id
_entity.type
_entity.pdbx_description
1 polymer ?
#
loop_
_entity_poly.entity_id
_entity_poly.type
_entity_poly.pdbx_seq_one_letter_code
_entity_poly.pdbx_strand_id
1 'polypeptide(L)'
;MDRTYWQYGSKHVNYLVVSVAWQGASIPLVWICLTKNGGNSNARERIELMEKVLKLIPADKIDGLLADREFIGHDWFEWLEQQGILCRLRIRCNIPVLGKNGKDIPASHLFRNIKLNQSITWHSKR
;
A
#
# COMPACT_ATOMS: atom_id res chain seq x y z
N MET A 1 1.80 3.90 4.88
CA MET A 1 2.40 2.65 5.39
C MET A 1 3.70 2.45 4.66
N ASP A 2 4.74 2.09 5.40
CA ASP A 2 6.05 1.81 4.86
C ASP A 2 6.74 0.70 5.67
N ARG A 3 7.75 0.06 5.09
CA ARG A 3 8.57 -0.94 5.75
C ARG A 3 10.01 -0.49 5.76
N THR A 4 10.67 -0.66 6.90
CA THR A 4 12.07 -0.30 7.04
C THR A 4 12.87 -1.47 7.59
N TYR A 5 13.97 -1.80 6.91
CA TYR A 5 14.85 -2.89 7.26
C TYR A 5 16.24 -2.35 7.59
N TRP A 6 16.70 -2.68 8.80
CA TRP A 6 17.97 -2.27 9.34
C TRP A 6 18.80 -3.49 9.74
N GLN A 7 20.11 -3.34 9.64
CA GLN A 7 21.07 -4.30 10.18
C GLN A 7 21.89 -3.60 11.26
N TYR A 8 21.85 -4.12 12.48
CA TYR A 8 22.67 -3.66 13.59
C TYR A 8 23.61 -4.79 14.01
N GLY A 9 24.82 -4.77 13.46
CA GLY A 9 25.73 -5.93 13.52
C GLY A 9 25.08 -7.14 12.87
N SER A 10 24.96 -8.24 13.62
CA SER A 10 24.29 -9.47 13.19
C SER A 10 22.77 -9.47 13.40
N LYS A 11 22.20 -8.44 14.03
CA LYS A 11 20.76 -8.36 14.29
C LYS A 11 20.04 -7.67 13.14
N HIS A 12 18.99 -8.32 12.66
CA HIS A 12 18.08 -7.75 11.67
C HIS A 12 16.86 -7.15 12.36
N VAL A 13 16.52 -5.91 12.00
CA VAL A 13 15.35 -5.21 12.53
C VAL A 13 14.48 -4.79 11.34
N ASN A 14 13.28 -5.32 11.27
CA ASN A 14 12.35 -5.07 10.17
C ASN A 14 11.06 -4.51 10.75
N TYR A 15 10.82 -3.22 10.60
CA TYR A 15 9.58 -2.60 11.07
C TYR A 15 8.60 -2.42 9.92
N LEU A 16 7.34 -2.76 10.18
CA LEU A 16 6.21 -2.27 9.41
C LEU A 16 5.60 -1.09 10.16
N VAL A 17 5.44 0.05 9.48
CA VAL A 17 5.13 1.33 10.11
C VAL A 17 3.96 2.01 9.39
N VAL A 18 3.04 2.59 10.16
CA VAL A 18 2.09 3.59 9.68
C VAL A 18 2.44 4.93 10.30
N SER A 19 2.61 5.93 9.46
CA SER A 19 2.95 7.29 9.82
C SER A 19 1.99 8.28 9.15
N VAL A 20 1.93 9.48 9.71
CA VAL A 20 1.28 10.64 9.09
C VAL A 20 2.37 11.54 8.52
N ALA A 21 2.20 11.97 7.28
CA ALA A 21 3.03 12.99 6.68
C ALA A 21 2.54 14.37 7.13
N TRP A 22 3.40 15.14 7.80
CA TRP A 22 3.08 16.46 8.32
C TRP A 22 4.27 17.40 8.17
N GLN A 23 4.08 18.53 7.49
CA GLN A 23 5.12 19.55 7.24
C GLN A 23 6.46 18.98 6.71
N GLY A 24 6.39 18.04 5.77
CA GLY A 24 7.58 17.40 5.19
C GLY A 24 8.24 16.34 6.07
N ALA A 25 7.74 16.12 7.29
CA ALA A 25 8.17 15.04 8.17
C ALA A 25 7.20 13.85 8.10
N SER A 26 7.73 12.65 8.32
CA SER A 26 6.94 11.43 8.54
C SER A 26 6.91 11.14 10.03
N ILE A 27 5.76 11.31 10.66
CA ILE A 27 5.59 11.09 12.11
C ILE A 27 5.00 9.69 12.30
N PRO A 28 5.76 8.72 12.84
CA PRO A 28 5.27 7.36 13.05
C PRO A 28 4.17 7.35 14.12
N LEU A 29 3.05 6.70 13.83
CA LEU A 29 1.95 6.52 14.78
C LEU A 29 1.99 5.14 15.43
N VAL A 30 2.14 4.11 14.61
CA VAL A 30 2.12 2.71 15.04
C VAL A 30 3.12 1.93 14.22
N TRP A 31 3.80 0.97 14.85
CA TRP A 31 4.67 0.01 14.20
C TRP A 31 4.57 -1.38 14.82
N ILE A 32 4.97 -2.38 14.05
CA ILE A 32 5.23 -3.74 14.54
C ILE A 32 6.62 -4.19 14.08
N CYS A 33 7.29 -4.98 14.90
CA CYS A 33 8.54 -5.64 14.51
C CYS A 33 8.19 -6.96 13.82
N LEU A 34 8.54 -7.06 12.54
CA LEU A 34 8.38 -8.29 11.77
C LEU A 34 9.49 -9.25 12.17
N THR A 35 9.11 -10.46 12.58
CA THR A 35 10.05 -11.54 12.96
C THR A 35 10.80 -12.14 11.77
N LYS A 36 10.47 -11.72 10.56
CA LYS A 36 11.02 -12.23 9.30
C LYS A 36 12.27 -11.46 8.89
N ASN A 37 13.38 -12.17 8.68
CA ASN A 37 14.62 -11.60 8.17
C ASN A 37 14.47 -11.23 6.68
N GLY A 38 14.26 -9.94 6.39
CA GLY A 38 14.29 -9.40 5.02
C GLY A 38 13.08 -9.70 4.14
N GLY A 39 12.02 -10.31 4.70
CA GLY A 39 10.78 -10.61 3.98
C GLY A 39 9.77 -9.45 3.97
N ASN A 40 8.91 -9.43 2.95
CA ASN A 40 7.77 -8.50 2.87
C ASN A 40 6.70 -8.84 3.92
N SER A 41 5.94 -7.84 4.33
CA SER A 41 4.75 -8.04 5.16
C SER A 41 3.67 -8.82 4.39
N ASN A 42 2.98 -9.74 5.06
CA ASN A 42 1.78 -10.38 4.51
C ASN A 42 0.51 -9.57 4.82
N ALA A 43 -0.65 -9.99 4.30
CA ALA A 43 -1.92 -9.29 4.55
C ALA A 43 -2.25 -9.22 6.04
N ARG A 44 -2.08 -10.33 6.78
CA ARG A 44 -2.36 -10.40 8.22
C ARG A 44 -1.55 -9.38 9.04
N GLU A 45 -0.26 -9.23 8.75
CA GLU A 45 0.62 -8.26 9.44
C GLU A 45 0.21 -6.81 9.15
N ARG A 46 -0.22 -6.52 7.92
CA ARG A 46 -0.74 -5.20 7.53
C ARG A 46 -2.07 -4.88 8.23
N ILE A 47 -2.96 -5.86 8.30
CA ILE A 47 -4.25 -5.77 9.00
C ILE A 47 -4.02 -5.54 10.49
N GLU A 48 -3.18 -6.34 11.15
CA GLU A 48 -2.89 -6.17 12.58
C GLU A 48 -2.34 -4.77 12.89
N LEU A 49 -1.49 -4.22 12.01
CA LEU A 49 -0.99 -2.88 12.17
C LEU A 49 -2.08 -1.82 11.99
N MET A 50 -2.96 -1.97 11.00
CA MET A 50 -4.07 -1.05 10.78
C MET A 50 -5.14 -1.13 11.87
N GLU A 51 -5.42 -2.30 12.44
CA GLU A 51 -6.32 -2.43 13.59
C GLU A 51 -5.81 -1.61 14.79
N LYS A 52 -4.49 -1.53 14.98
CA LYS A 52 -3.90 -0.65 16.00
C LYS A 52 -4.05 0.82 15.64
N VAL A 53 -3.94 1.19 14.36
CA VAL A 53 -4.22 2.56 13.89
C VAL A 53 -5.69 2.92 14.15
N LEU A 54 -6.62 2.01 13.88
CA LEU A 54 -8.06 2.24 14.07
C LEU A 54 -8.48 2.40 15.53
N LYS A 55 -7.67 1.91 16.47
CA LYS A 55 -7.84 2.22 17.92
C LYS A 55 -7.46 3.65 18.28
N LEU A 56 -6.66 4.34 17.44
CA LEU A 56 -6.19 5.71 17.66
C LEU A 56 -6.96 6.72 16.80
N ILE A 57 -7.25 6.36 15.54
CA ILE A 57 -7.87 7.22 14.53
C ILE A 57 -9.00 6.42 13.90
N PRO A 58 -10.27 6.82 14.08
CA PRO A 58 -11.39 6.10 13.48
C PRO A 58 -11.35 6.21 11.95
N ALA A 59 -11.88 5.19 11.26
CA ALA A 59 -11.74 5.03 9.82
C ALA A 59 -12.31 6.23 9.02
N ASP A 60 -13.39 6.84 9.50
CA ASP A 60 -14.03 8.02 8.88
C ASP A 60 -13.14 9.28 8.88
N LYS A 61 -12.05 9.28 9.66
CA LYS A 61 -11.05 10.35 9.70
C LYS A 61 -9.82 10.06 8.82
N ILE A 62 -9.80 8.91 8.14
CA ILE A 62 -8.70 8.50 7.27
C ILE A 62 -9.14 8.70 5.81
N ASP A 63 -8.68 9.78 5.16
CA ASP A 63 -8.97 10.03 3.74
C ASP A 63 -8.40 8.94 2.82
N GLY A 64 -7.26 8.37 3.21
CA GLY A 64 -6.78 7.15 2.59
C GLY A 64 -5.39 6.73 3.03
N LEU A 65 -5.04 5.51 2.67
CA LEU A 65 -3.76 4.88 2.96
C LEU A 65 -2.83 4.93 1.73
N LEU A 66 -1.68 5.58 1.89
CA LEU A 66 -0.59 5.57 0.91
C LEU A 66 0.38 4.44 1.22
N ALA A 67 0.81 3.69 0.21
CA ALA A 67 1.92 2.74 0.33
C ALA A 67 2.55 2.36 -1.03
N ASP A 68 3.73 1.77 -0.96
CA ASP A 68 4.53 1.25 -2.06
C ASP A 68 3.95 -0.02 -2.74
N ARG A 69 4.54 -0.42 -3.88
CA ARG A 69 4.22 -1.61 -4.69
C ARG A 69 4.41 -2.97 -4.00
N GLU A 70 5.04 -3.02 -2.85
CA GLU A 70 5.18 -4.22 -2.01
C GLU A 70 3.92 -4.50 -1.19
N PHE A 71 3.03 -3.51 -1.02
CA PHE A 71 1.82 -3.61 -0.20
C PHE A 71 0.56 -3.93 -1.01
N ILE A 72 0.70 -4.74 -2.07
CA ILE A 72 -0.44 -5.23 -2.88
C ILE A 72 -0.95 -6.58 -2.36
N GLY A 73 -2.22 -6.92 -2.62
CA GLY A 73 -2.80 -8.23 -2.29
C GLY A 73 -4.32 -8.20 -2.14
N HIS A 74 -4.99 -9.27 -2.58
CA HIS A 74 -6.46 -9.37 -2.59
C HIS A 74 -7.07 -9.19 -1.19
N ASP A 75 -6.73 -10.09 -0.25
CA ASP A 75 -7.28 -10.06 1.12
C ASP A 75 -7.02 -8.73 1.85
N TRP A 76 -5.89 -8.11 1.52
CA TRP A 76 -5.54 -6.81 2.05
C TRP A 76 -6.45 -5.69 1.52
N PHE A 77 -6.75 -5.69 0.23
CA PHE A 77 -7.65 -4.70 -0.37
C PHE A 77 -9.09 -4.92 0.05
N GLU A 78 -9.54 -6.16 0.10
CA GLU A 78 -10.87 -6.52 0.58
C GLU A 78 -11.07 -6.04 2.02
N TRP A 79 -10.09 -6.26 2.91
CA TRP A 79 -10.18 -5.76 4.28
C TRP A 79 -10.24 -4.23 4.35
N LEU A 80 -9.42 -3.51 3.57
CA LEU A 80 -9.44 -2.05 3.53
C LEU A 80 -10.80 -1.51 3.04
N GLU A 81 -11.39 -2.14 2.02
CA GLU A 81 -12.71 -1.80 1.50
C GLU A 81 -13.80 -2.03 2.55
N GLN A 82 -13.74 -3.15 3.28
CA GLN A 82 -14.66 -3.45 4.39
C GLN A 82 -14.57 -2.40 5.53
N GLN A 83 -13.39 -1.84 5.77
CA GLN A 83 -13.20 -0.75 6.75
C GLN A 83 -13.57 0.64 6.19
N GLY A 84 -13.93 0.76 4.91
CA GLY A 84 -14.21 2.04 4.26
C GLY A 84 -12.95 2.91 4.06
N ILE A 85 -11.76 2.32 4.06
CA ILE A 85 -10.49 3.04 3.92
C ILE A 85 -10.05 3.00 2.46
N LEU A 86 -10.03 4.16 1.80
CA LEU A 86 -9.51 4.27 0.45
C LEU A 86 -7.99 4.04 0.46
N CYS A 87 -7.46 3.33 -0.54
CA CYS A 87 -6.01 3.17 -0.70
C CYS A 87 -5.52 3.79 -2.00
N ARG A 88 -4.33 4.41 -1.96
CA ARG A 88 -3.63 4.92 -3.14
C ARG A 88 -2.26 4.28 -3.17
N LEU A 89 -2.19 3.15 -3.88
CA LEU A 89 -1.02 2.28 -3.90
C LEU A 89 -0.34 2.32 -5.25
N ARG A 90 0.98 2.37 -5.24
CA ARG A 90 1.76 2.23 -6.48
C ARG A 90 1.71 0.79 -6.94
N ILE A 91 1.41 0.53 -8.21
CA ILE A 91 1.46 -0.81 -8.80
C ILE A 91 2.68 -0.97 -9.72
N ARG A 92 3.10 -2.21 -9.99
CA ARG A 92 4.14 -2.49 -10.99
C ARG A 92 3.56 -2.32 -12.39
N CYS A 93 4.38 -1.82 -13.32
CA CYS A 93 3.96 -1.57 -14.71
C CYS A 93 3.49 -2.84 -15.44
N ASN A 94 3.99 -4.00 -15.04
CA ASN A 94 3.70 -5.30 -15.64
C ASN A 94 2.64 -6.12 -14.89
N ILE A 95 1.98 -5.55 -13.88
CA ILE A 95 0.89 -6.26 -13.21
C ILE A 95 -0.23 -6.54 -14.23
N PRO A 96 -0.75 -7.77 -14.32
CA PRO A 96 -1.83 -8.09 -15.25
C PRO A 96 -3.11 -7.35 -14.81
N VAL A 97 -3.75 -6.70 -15.77
CA VAL A 97 -5.05 -6.05 -15.60
C VAL A 97 -5.96 -6.44 -16.76
N LEU A 98 -7.27 -6.47 -16.51
CA LEU A 98 -8.24 -6.81 -17.53
C LEU A 98 -8.29 -5.72 -18.61
N GLY A 99 -7.88 -6.06 -19.82
CA GLY A 99 -7.96 -5.17 -20.98
C GLY A 99 -9.38 -5.09 -21.54
N LYS A 100 -9.62 -4.10 -22.43
CA LYS A 100 -10.92 -3.89 -23.09
C LYS A 100 -11.47 -5.13 -23.82
N ASN A 101 -10.60 -6.01 -24.27
CA ASN A 101 -10.96 -7.21 -25.01
C ASN A 101 -11.14 -8.45 -24.11
N GLY A 102 -11.24 -8.25 -22.78
CA GLY A 102 -11.38 -9.33 -21.80
C GLY A 102 -10.11 -10.17 -21.60
N LYS A 103 -8.97 -9.71 -22.12
CA LYS A 103 -7.66 -10.37 -21.96
C LYS A 103 -6.78 -9.58 -21.01
N ASP A 104 -5.98 -10.30 -20.23
CA ASP A 104 -4.98 -9.67 -19.38
C ASP A 104 -3.91 -8.96 -20.22
N ILE A 105 -3.65 -7.71 -19.85
CA ILE A 105 -2.59 -6.88 -20.41
C ILE A 105 -1.75 -6.31 -19.26
N PRO A 106 -0.48 -5.95 -19.48
CA PRO A 106 0.29 -5.18 -18.52
C PRO A 106 -0.40 -3.85 -18.19
N ALA A 107 -0.43 -3.44 -16.92
CA ALA A 107 -1.03 -2.17 -16.51
C ALA A 107 -0.50 -0.94 -17.28
N SER A 108 0.78 -0.95 -17.66
CA SER A 108 1.39 0.10 -18.48
C SER A 108 0.69 0.29 -19.84
N HIS A 109 0.06 -0.75 -20.39
CA HIS A 109 -0.65 -0.65 -21.66
C HIS A 109 -1.86 0.29 -21.59
N LEU A 110 -2.51 0.40 -20.42
CA LEU A 110 -3.62 1.33 -20.23
C LEU A 110 -3.20 2.80 -20.37
N PHE A 111 -1.90 3.08 -20.17
CA PHE A 111 -1.35 4.42 -20.06
C PHE A 111 -0.27 4.73 -21.09
N ARG A 112 -0.12 3.91 -22.14
CA ARG A 112 0.91 4.04 -23.20
C ARG A 112 0.93 5.42 -23.89
N ASN A 113 -0.22 6.09 -23.95
CA ASN A 113 -0.38 7.35 -24.66
C ASN A 113 -0.31 8.58 -23.73
N ILE A 114 0.13 8.41 -22.47
CA ILE A 114 0.36 9.52 -21.54
C ILE A 114 1.61 10.30 -21.97
N LYS A 115 1.48 11.61 -22.11
CA LYS A 115 2.61 12.53 -22.33
C LYS A 115 3.31 12.89 -21.02
N LEU A 116 4.56 13.36 -21.11
CA LEU A 116 5.26 13.93 -19.96
C LEU A 116 4.40 15.04 -19.32
N ASN A 117 4.31 15.07 -17.99
CA ASN A 117 3.47 15.98 -17.20
C ASN A 117 1.95 15.84 -17.39
N GLN A 118 1.49 14.77 -18.06
CA GLN A 118 0.07 14.46 -18.16
C GLN A 118 -0.32 13.41 -17.11
N SER A 119 -1.48 13.60 -16.48
CA SER A 119 -2.13 12.60 -15.62
C SER A 119 -3.44 12.16 -16.26
N ILE A 120 -3.70 10.85 -16.28
CA ILE A 120 -4.96 10.27 -16.76
C ILE A 120 -5.48 9.35 -15.66
N THR A 121 -6.76 9.49 -15.32
CA THR A 121 -7.46 8.56 -14.43
C THR A 121 -8.28 7.60 -15.29
N TRP A 122 -8.07 6.30 -15.10
CA TRP A 122 -8.87 5.29 -15.76
C TRP A 122 -10.02 4.88 -14.85
N HIS A 123 -11.26 5.05 -15.33
CA HIS A 123 -12.45 4.62 -14.62
C HIS A 123 -12.94 3.30 -15.23
N SER A 124 -12.92 2.23 -14.43
CA SER A 124 -13.64 1.01 -14.78
C SER A 124 -15.11 1.34 -14.82
N LYS A 125 -15.83 0.92 -15.87
CA LYS A 125 -17.29 0.77 -15.75
C LYS A 125 -17.50 -0.35 -14.74
N ARG A 126 -18.04 -0.01 -13.56
CA ARG A 126 -18.58 -1.00 -12.62
C ARG A 126 -19.75 -1.71 -13.29
#